data_AF-A0A7S0X7M1-F1
#
_entry.id   AF-A0A7S0X7M1-F1
#
_cell.length_a   1.000
_cell.length_b   1.000
_cell.length_c   1.000
_cell.angle_alpha   90.00
_cell.angle_beta   90.00
_cell.angle_gamma   90.00
#
_symmetry.space_group_name_H-M   'P 1'
#
loop_
_entity.id
_entity.type
_entity.pdbx_description
1 polymer ?
#
loop_
_entity_poly.entity_id
_entity_poly.type
_entity_poly.pdbx_seq_one_letter_code
_entity_poly.pdbx_strand_id
1 'polypeptide(L)'
;VAAAAAAGGGGVLDMLSSSISDFRVEAVPGAVPTLRPLVLRHHQTRTDHTLLSVPYTSVFEYLQLLRVLCRELAACGPCTMVYLAAAVSDFYVPWDNLPKHKIQSRAAAAGPGVLSGGGDGDEMGITLRLEQVPKMLGHVRQLWCADAFTVGFKLETDPDLLAFKAVSSLRKYRMHVVVANEMDKRKDEVVLISLGEAGHGGSNSSAAPTGGLDGGLNGLGPNGGPKGGALAFGE
;
A
#
# COMPACT_ATOMS: atom_id res chain seq x y z
N VAL A 1 -33.03 7.00 -22.35
CA VAL A 1 -31.83 6.23 -22.75
C VAL A 1 -31.10 7.03 -23.81
N ALA A 2 -30.12 7.83 -23.41
CA ALA A 2 -29.20 8.53 -24.29
C ALA A 2 -27.82 8.33 -23.66
N ALA A 3 -26.97 7.58 -24.35
CA ALA A 3 -25.65 7.20 -23.91
C ALA A 3 -24.78 8.46 -23.77
N ALA A 4 -24.39 8.80 -22.54
CA ALA A 4 -23.30 9.71 -22.29
C ALA A 4 -22.02 8.99 -22.72
N ALA A 5 -21.56 9.30 -23.93
CA ALA A 5 -20.26 8.88 -24.41
C ALA A 5 -19.21 9.26 -23.37
N ALA A 6 -18.53 8.24 -22.86
CA ALA A 6 -17.39 8.39 -21.98
C ALA A 6 -16.43 9.41 -22.58
N ALA A 7 -16.14 10.47 -21.82
CA ALA A 7 -14.98 11.30 -22.08
C ALA A 7 -13.76 10.40 -21.92
N GLY A 8 -13.28 9.89 -23.06
CA GLY A 8 -12.22 8.90 -23.13
C GLY A 8 -10.88 9.46 -22.72
N GLY A 9 -10.11 8.63 -22.00
CA GLY A 9 -8.65 8.52 -22.06
C GLY A 9 -7.75 9.72 -21.72
N GLY A 10 -8.27 10.94 -21.59
CA GLY A 10 -7.50 12.16 -21.36
C GLY A 10 -7.40 12.55 -19.88
N GLY A 11 -6.33 13.27 -19.53
CA GLY A 11 -6.15 13.85 -18.21
C GLY A 11 -7.12 15.03 -17.97
N VAL A 12 -7.14 15.56 -16.74
CA VAL A 12 -7.98 16.71 -16.38
C VAL A 12 -7.70 17.94 -17.26
N LEU A 13 -6.48 18.11 -17.76
CA LEU A 13 -6.12 19.21 -18.65
C LEU A 13 -6.75 19.10 -20.04
N ASP A 14 -6.99 17.89 -20.53
CA ASP A 14 -7.65 17.66 -21.83
C ASP A 14 -9.15 18.01 -21.79
N MET A 15 -9.68 18.21 -20.57
CA MET A 15 -11.06 18.62 -20.33
C MET A 15 -11.24 20.15 -20.28
N LEU A 16 -10.14 20.91 -20.45
CA LEU A 16 -10.13 22.37 -20.38
C LEU A 16 -9.79 22.98 -21.74
N SER A 17 -10.40 24.12 -22.05
CA SER A 17 -10.05 24.97 -23.19
C SER A 17 -9.57 26.34 -22.68
N SER A 18 -8.66 26.97 -23.42
CA SER A 18 -8.17 28.31 -23.13
C SER A 18 -8.57 29.28 -24.23
N SER A 19 -9.20 30.40 -23.87
CA SER A 19 -9.41 31.52 -24.78
C SER A 19 -8.24 32.51 -24.69
N ILE A 20 -7.54 32.75 -25.80
CA ILE A 20 -6.41 33.67 -25.88
C ILE A 20 -6.87 35.12 -25.71
N SER A 21 -8.05 35.48 -26.23
CA SER A 21 -8.55 36.85 -26.20
C SER A 21 -8.95 37.29 -24.78
N ASP A 22 -9.45 36.34 -23.97
CA ASP A 22 -10.13 36.66 -22.71
C ASP A 22 -9.35 36.19 -21.47
N PHE A 23 -8.19 35.53 -21.67
CA PHE A 23 -7.36 34.94 -20.62
C PHE A 23 -8.13 34.01 -19.67
N ARG A 24 -9.17 33.34 -20.19
CA ARG A 24 -10.01 32.41 -19.42
C ARG A 24 -9.67 30.96 -19.77
N VAL A 25 -9.72 30.13 -18.73
CA VAL A 25 -9.71 28.67 -18.85
C VAL A 25 -11.09 28.18 -18.46
N GLU A 26 -11.74 27.46 -19.38
CA GLU A 26 -13.10 26.95 -19.20
C GLU A 26 -13.13 25.45 -19.46
N ALA A 27 -14.10 24.75 -18.89
CA ALA A 27 -14.30 23.34 -19.20
C ALA A 27 -14.90 23.19 -20.60
N VAL A 28 -14.41 22.23 -21.38
CA VAL A 28 -15.04 21.84 -22.65
C VAL A 28 -16.49 21.43 -22.35
N PRO A 29 -17.50 21.81 -23.17
CA PRO A 29 -18.92 21.60 -22.84
C PRO A 29 -19.27 20.16 -22.43
N GLY A 30 -18.68 19.16 -23.08
CA GLY A 30 -18.89 17.74 -22.76
C GLY A 30 -18.28 17.28 -21.43
N ALA A 31 -17.27 18.00 -20.90
CA ALA A 31 -16.60 17.66 -19.65
C ALA A 31 -17.24 18.31 -18.41
N VAL A 32 -18.13 19.30 -18.58
CA VAL A 32 -18.80 20.01 -17.48
C VAL A 32 -19.51 19.06 -16.51
N PRO A 33 -20.27 18.02 -16.95
CA PRO A 33 -20.92 17.10 -16.03
C PRO A 33 -19.94 16.33 -15.12
N THR A 34 -18.72 16.09 -15.60
CA THR A 34 -17.65 15.38 -14.87
C THR A 34 -16.88 16.33 -13.96
N LEU A 35 -16.43 17.49 -14.47
CA LEU A 35 -15.55 18.40 -13.74
C LEU A 35 -16.27 19.20 -12.66
N ARG A 36 -17.49 19.67 -12.94
CA ARG A 36 -18.24 20.54 -12.01
C ARG A 36 -18.39 19.94 -10.60
N PRO A 37 -18.87 18.69 -10.41
CA PRO A 37 -18.98 18.12 -9.07
C PRO A 37 -17.62 17.94 -8.38
N LEU A 38 -16.55 17.65 -9.13
CA LEU A 38 -15.19 17.49 -8.59
C LEU A 38 -14.64 18.82 -8.06
N VAL A 39 -14.77 19.90 -8.85
CA VAL A 39 -14.35 21.25 -8.47
C VAL A 39 -15.12 21.73 -7.25
N LEU A 40 -16.45 21.56 -7.24
CA LEU A 40 -17.28 21.94 -6.09
C LEU A 40 -16.87 21.19 -4.82
N ARG A 41 -16.66 19.86 -4.91
CA ARG A 41 -16.23 19.07 -3.76
C ARG A 41 -14.83 19.46 -3.29
N HIS A 42 -13.90 19.75 -4.19
CA HIS A 42 -12.56 20.24 -3.81
C HIS A 42 -12.62 21.60 -3.11
N HIS A 43 -13.48 22.52 -3.55
CA HIS A 43 -13.66 23.79 -2.85
C HIS A 43 -14.28 23.59 -1.46
N GLN A 44 -15.28 22.70 -1.36
CA GLN A 44 -15.89 22.36 -0.07
C GLN A 44 -14.88 21.77 0.91
N THR A 45 -14.00 20.86 0.48
CA THR A 45 -12.99 20.31 1.40
C THR A 45 -11.97 21.35 1.88
N ARG A 46 -11.72 22.40 1.08
CA ARG A 46 -10.92 23.57 1.50
C ARG A 46 -11.65 24.46 2.50
N THR A 47 -12.93 24.72 2.31
CA THR A 47 -13.71 25.57 3.24
C THR A 47 -13.95 24.87 4.56
N ASP A 48 -14.21 23.56 4.52
CA ASP A 48 -14.59 22.77 5.69
C ASP A 48 -13.34 22.20 6.41
N HIS A 49 -12.14 22.44 5.87
CA HIS A 49 -10.87 21.95 6.38
C HIS A 49 -10.82 20.41 6.56
N THR A 50 -11.47 19.67 5.67
CA THR A 50 -11.58 18.20 5.72
C THR A 50 -10.53 17.46 4.89
N LEU A 51 -9.67 18.19 4.16
CA LEU A 51 -8.57 17.62 3.38
C LEU A 51 -7.26 18.36 3.66
N LEU A 52 -6.26 17.63 4.17
CA LEU A 52 -4.89 18.11 4.36
C LEU A 52 -3.95 17.33 3.43
N SER A 53 -3.28 18.04 2.53
CA SER A 53 -2.27 17.48 1.62
C SER A 53 -0.87 17.72 2.16
N VAL A 54 -0.12 16.64 2.42
CA VAL A 54 1.27 16.71 2.92
C VAL A 54 2.20 16.02 1.91
N PRO A 55 2.94 16.79 1.09
CA PRO A 55 3.83 16.20 0.09
C PRO A 55 5.09 15.61 0.73
N TYR A 56 5.62 14.55 0.11
CA TYR A 56 6.91 13.95 0.44
C TYR A 56 7.58 13.45 -0.84
N THR A 57 8.90 13.33 -0.82
CA THR A 57 9.69 12.87 -1.98
C THR A 57 10.56 11.67 -1.61
N SER A 58 11.20 11.71 -0.45
CA SER A 58 12.12 10.64 -0.01
C SER A 58 11.47 9.64 0.95
N VAL A 59 12.04 8.43 1.03
CA VAL A 59 11.65 7.44 2.05
C VAL A 59 11.86 7.97 3.47
N PHE A 60 12.87 8.82 3.68
CA PHE A 60 13.10 9.45 4.98
C PHE A 60 11.95 10.39 5.37
N GLU A 61 11.57 11.30 4.48
CA GLU A 61 10.43 12.21 4.69
C GLU A 61 9.15 11.43 4.94
N TYR A 62 8.87 10.42 4.11
CA TYR A 62 7.71 9.56 4.26
C TYR A 62 7.64 8.96 5.68
N LEU A 63 8.73 8.36 6.17
CA LEU A 63 8.75 7.70 7.48
C LEU A 63 8.61 8.70 8.63
N GLN A 64 9.21 9.88 8.54
CA GLN A 64 9.07 10.92 9.57
C GLN A 64 7.65 11.49 9.61
N LEU A 65 7.09 11.82 8.44
CA LEU A 65 5.75 12.37 8.32
C LEU A 65 4.69 11.35 8.77
N LEU A 66 4.84 10.08 8.36
CA LEU A 66 3.96 9.00 8.84
C LEU A 66 3.98 8.90 10.36
N ARG A 67 5.17 8.93 10.98
CA ARG A 67 5.31 8.89 12.44
C ARG A 67 4.61 10.07 13.10
N VAL A 68 4.85 11.29 12.65
CA VAL A 68 4.24 12.51 13.23
C VAL A 68 2.73 12.45 13.09
N LEU A 69 2.21 12.22 11.88
CA LEU A 69 0.77 12.17 11.62
C LEU A 69 0.06 11.09 12.44
N CYS A 70 0.64 9.88 12.52
CA CYS A 70 0.06 8.81 13.34
C CYS A 70 -0.01 9.19 14.83
N ARG A 71 1.02 9.86 15.37
CA ARG A 71 1.05 10.27 16.78
C ARG A 71 0.03 11.37 17.08
N GLU A 72 -0.14 12.33 16.18
CA GLU A 72 -1.17 13.37 16.33
C GLU A 72 -2.58 12.76 16.27
N LEU A 73 -2.80 11.81 15.34
CA LEU A 73 -4.09 11.15 15.16
C LEU A 73 -4.39 10.08 16.22
N ALA A 74 -3.44 9.74 17.09
CA ALA A 74 -3.63 8.78 18.17
C ALA A 74 -4.72 9.21 19.14
N ALA A 75 -4.88 10.52 19.38
CA ALA A 75 -5.92 11.07 20.25
C ALA A 75 -7.35 10.78 19.76
N CYS A 76 -7.52 10.48 18.47
CA CYS A 76 -8.81 10.13 17.87
C CYS A 76 -9.16 8.63 18.00
N GLY A 77 -8.23 7.80 18.47
CA GLY A 77 -8.47 6.39 18.81
C GLY A 77 -9.10 5.58 17.67
N PRO A 78 -10.16 4.78 17.94
CA PRO A 78 -10.84 3.93 16.95
C PRO A 78 -11.50 4.67 15.78
N CYS A 79 -11.69 5.98 15.88
CA CYS A 79 -12.22 6.79 14.78
C CYS A 79 -11.19 7.06 13.67
N THR A 80 -9.90 6.75 13.91
CA THR A 80 -8.83 6.94 12.93
C THR A 80 -8.66 5.69 12.08
N MET A 81 -8.55 5.89 10.76
CA MET A 81 -8.09 4.87 9.81
C MET A 81 -6.74 5.29 9.21
N VAL A 82 -5.78 4.36 9.19
CA VAL A 82 -4.48 4.56 8.53
C VAL A 82 -4.42 3.66 7.29
N TYR A 83 -4.53 4.27 6.11
CA TYR A 83 -4.56 3.57 4.82
C TYR A 83 -3.20 3.69 4.08
N LEU A 84 -2.38 2.64 4.17
CA LEU A 84 -0.98 2.64 3.72
C LEU A 84 -0.83 2.15 2.28
N ALA A 85 -1.19 2.98 1.30
CA ALA A 85 -1.13 2.65 -0.13
C ALA A 85 0.14 3.16 -0.85
N ALA A 86 1.06 3.82 -0.14
CA ALA A 86 2.31 4.29 -0.74
C ALA A 86 3.22 3.12 -1.13
N ALA A 87 3.83 3.19 -2.31
CA ALA A 87 4.91 2.29 -2.72
C ALA A 87 6.24 2.76 -2.09
N VAL A 88 6.50 2.29 -0.87
CA VAL A 88 7.70 2.67 -0.10
C VAL A 88 8.89 1.83 -0.56
N SER A 89 10.05 2.46 -0.78
CA SER A 89 11.28 1.76 -1.13
C SER A 89 11.66 0.73 -0.06
N ASP A 90 12.02 -0.48 -0.48
CA ASP A 90 12.52 -1.53 0.44
C ASP A 90 14.00 -1.34 0.79
N PHE A 91 14.74 -0.58 -0.01
CA PHE A 91 16.15 -0.33 0.14
C PHE A 91 16.47 1.17 0.03
N TYR A 92 17.53 1.63 0.68
CA TYR A 92 17.99 3.03 0.66
C TYR A 92 19.52 3.13 0.75
N VAL A 93 20.07 4.29 0.43
CA VAL A 93 21.48 4.63 0.69
C VAL A 93 21.54 5.41 2.00
N PRO A 94 22.31 4.96 3.02
CA PRO A 94 22.51 5.72 4.25
C PRO A 94 23.05 7.12 3.96
N TRP A 95 22.66 8.09 4.78
CA TRP A 95 23.06 9.49 4.58
C TRP A 95 24.59 9.67 4.58
N ASP A 96 25.28 8.99 5.49
CA ASP A 96 26.75 9.01 5.60
C ASP A 96 27.46 8.44 4.35
N ASN A 97 26.73 7.65 3.56
CA ASN A 97 27.19 6.97 2.36
C ASN A 97 26.72 7.65 1.06
N LEU A 98 25.89 8.71 1.15
CA LEU A 98 25.32 9.37 -0.01
C LEU A 98 26.38 10.25 -0.71
N PRO A 99 26.70 10.01 -2.01
CA PRO A 99 27.64 10.85 -2.73
C PRO A 99 27.14 12.30 -2.82
N LYS A 100 27.99 13.26 -2.46
CA LYS A 100 27.68 14.70 -2.56
C LYS A 100 27.62 15.22 -4.00
N HIS A 101 28.31 14.52 -4.90
CA HIS A 101 28.44 14.90 -6.30
C HIS A 101 28.00 13.76 -7.19
N LYS A 102 27.66 14.10 -8.44
CA LYS A 102 27.32 13.13 -9.48
C LYS A 102 28.38 12.03 -9.55
N ILE A 103 27.94 10.78 -9.46
CA ILE A 103 28.77 9.58 -9.68
C ILE A 103 29.33 9.63 -11.11
N GLN A 104 30.64 9.52 -11.24
CA GLN A 104 31.33 9.60 -12.53
C GLN A 104 31.49 8.22 -13.14
N SER A 105 31.17 8.07 -14.43
CA SER A 105 31.20 6.78 -15.13
C SER A 105 32.61 6.22 -15.40
N ARG A 106 33.66 7.04 -15.27
CA ARG A 106 35.06 6.67 -15.58
C ARG A 106 35.97 6.66 -14.36
N ALA A 107 35.45 6.95 -13.16
CA ALA A 107 36.28 7.08 -11.96
C ALA A 107 36.05 5.90 -11.02
N ALA A 108 37.14 5.31 -10.50
CA ALA A 108 37.12 4.05 -9.76
C ALA A 108 36.37 4.06 -8.40
N ALA A 109 35.89 5.22 -7.92
CA ALA A 109 35.12 5.31 -6.68
C ALA A 109 34.29 6.59 -6.62
N ALA A 110 33.01 6.47 -6.23
CA ALA A 110 32.12 7.62 -6.02
C ALA A 110 31.66 7.78 -4.55
N GLY A 111 32.14 6.93 -3.64
CA GLY A 111 31.88 7.02 -2.20
C GLY A 111 31.71 5.64 -1.54
N PRO A 112 31.61 5.58 -0.19
CA PRO A 112 31.35 4.34 0.52
C PRO A 112 29.94 3.84 0.19
N GLY A 113 29.82 2.91 -0.76
CA GLY A 113 28.55 2.32 -1.19
C GLY A 113 28.19 2.53 -2.66
N VAL A 114 28.99 3.30 -3.41
CA VAL A 114 28.91 3.35 -4.88
C VAL A 114 30.30 3.18 -5.48
N LEU A 115 30.48 2.04 -6.14
CA LEU A 115 31.69 1.74 -6.90
C LEU A 115 31.33 1.86 -8.39
N SER A 116 32.06 2.69 -9.13
CA SER A 116 32.03 2.65 -10.59
C SER A 116 33.29 1.91 -11.02
N GLY A 117 33.12 0.87 -11.83
CA GLY A 117 34.23 0.11 -12.39
C GLY A 117 35.08 1.03 -13.25
N GLY A 118 36.32 1.30 -12.79
CA GLY A 118 37.36 1.94 -13.58
C GLY A 118 38.31 0.86 -14.07
N GLY A 119 37.92 0.16 -15.14
CA GLY A 119 38.76 -0.83 -15.82
C GLY A 119 38.88 -0.51 -17.31
N ASP A 120 40.03 -0.84 -17.91
CA ASP A 120 40.17 -0.91 -19.37
C ASP A 120 39.58 -2.24 -19.87
N GLY A 121 38.61 -2.16 -20.78
CA GLY A 121 37.85 -3.31 -21.31
C GLY A 121 36.59 -3.66 -20.49
N ASP A 122 35.65 -4.39 -21.12
CA ASP A 122 34.29 -4.89 -20.76
C ASP A 122 33.71 -4.82 -19.31
N GLU A 123 34.44 -4.48 -18.25
CA GLU A 123 33.94 -4.23 -16.89
C GLU A 123 33.61 -2.75 -16.60
N MET A 124 32.96 -2.07 -17.56
CA MET A 124 32.37 -0.74 -17.36
C MET A 124 30.99 -0.87 -16.71
N GLY A 125 30.90 -0.68 -15.39
CA GLY A 125 29.64 -0.84 -14.65
C GLY A 125 29.56 -0.06 -13.34
N ILE A 126 28.36 0.04 -12.78
CA ILE A 126 28.11 0.63 -11.46
C ILE A 126 27.63 -0.43 -10.48
N THR A 127 28.24 -0.48 -9.30
CA THR A 127 27.77 -1.27 -8.17
C THR A 127 27.19 -0.34 -7.12
N LEU A 128 25.90 -0.54 -6.83
CA LEU A 128 25.18 0.16 -5.77
C LEU A 128 25.04 -0.77 -4.56
N ARG A 129 25.53 -0.32 -3.40
CA ARG A 129 25.30 -0.97 -2.12
C ARG A 129 24.19 -0.25 -1.40
N LEU A 130 23.05 -0.92 -1.28
CA LEU A 130 21.86 -0.41 -0.60
C LEU A 130 21.64 -1.16 0.71
N GLU A 131 21.07 -0.47 1.70
CA GLU A 131 20.65 -1.06 2.97
C GLU A 131 19.13 -1.24 2.99
N GLN A 132 18.65 -2.24 3.73
CA GLN A 132 17.20 -2.44 3.87
C GLN A 132 16.59 -1.32 4.69
N VAL A 133 15.48 -0.78 4.21
CA VAL A 133 14.69 0.18 4.98
C VAL A 133 14.13 -0.53 6.23
N PRO A 134 14.33 0.06 7.43
CA PRO A 134 13.80 -0.51 8.66
C PRO A 134 12.30 -0.76 8.53
N LYS A 135 11.83 -1.87 9.11
CA LYS A 135 10.42 -2.29 8.97
C LYS A 135 9.52 -1.49 9.93
N MET A 136 9.35 -0.20 9.61
CA MET A 136 8.71 0.79 10.48
C MET A 136 7.20 0.63 10.59
N LEU A 137 6.52 0.02 9.61
CA LEU A 137 5.06 -0.06 9.57
C LEU A 137 4.44 -0.73 10.81
N GLY A 138 5.15 -1.67 11.44
CA GLY A 138 4.68 -2.29 12.68
C GLY A 138 4.51 -1.31 13.84
N HIS A 139 5.22 -0.17 13.82
CA HIS A 139 5.13 0.84 14.87
C HIS A 139 3.81 1.60 14.83
N VAL A 140 3.11 1.65 13.69
CA VAL A 140 1.80 2.29 13.57
C VAL A 140 0.84 1.71 14.61
N ARG A 141 0.69 0.38 14.65
CA ARG A 141 -0.21 -0.31 15.57
C ARG A 141 0.35 -0.60 16.96
N GLN A 142 1.66 -0.44 17.15
CA GLN A 142 2.29 -0.75 18.43
C GLN A 142 2.52 0.48 19.30
N LEU A 143 2.89 1.61 18.68
CA LEU A 143 3.44 2.75 19.39
C LEU A 143 2.91 4.11 18.91
N TRP A 144 2.56 4.25 17.63
CA TRP A 144 2.23 5.57 17.08
C TRP A 144 0.73 5.85 17.10
N CYS A 145 -0.11 4.88 16.77
CA CYS A 145 -1.56 5.02 16.66
C CYS A 145 -2.25 3.64 16.86
N ALA A 146 -2.11 3.07 18.07
CA ALA A 146 -2.42 1.67 18.32
C ALA A 146 -3.89 1.28 18.06
N ASP A 147 -4.81 2.19 18.37
CA ASP A 147 -6.25 1.97 18.26
C ASP A 147 -6.81 2.26 16.86
N ALA A 148 -5.99 2.79 15.94
CA ALA A 148 -6.45 3.10 14.60
C ALA A 148 -6.66 1.85 13.75
N PHE A 149 -7.72 1.86 12.95
CA PHE A 149 -7.96 0.85 11.94
C PHE A 149 -6.91 0.95 10.83
N THR A 150 -5.90 0.09 10.88
CA THR A 150 -4.78 0.08 9.93
C THR A 150 -5.02 -0.87 8.75
N VAL A 151 -4.92 -0.33 7.53
CA VAL A 151 -5.01 -1.04 6.26
C VAL A 151 -3.65 -1.00 5.55
N GLY A 152 -3.11 -2.17 5.22
CA GLY A 152 -1.89 -2.29 4.41
C GLY A 152 -2.20 -2.53 2.94
N PHE A 153 -1.21 -2.31 2.08
CA PHE A 153 -1.29 -2.64 0.65
C PHE A 153 -0.20 -3.64 0.25
N LYS A 154 -0.52 -4.55 -0.66
CA LYS A 154 0.43 -5.49 -1.26
C LYS A 154 0.19 -5.57 -2.76
N LEU A 155 1.22 -5.26 -3.53
CA LEU A 155 1.24 -5.36 -4.98
C LEU A 155 2.26 -6.43 -5.36
N GLU A 156 1.86 -7.40 -6.16
CA GLU A 156 2.76 -8.45 -6.66
C GLU A 156 2.58 -8.65 -8.16
N THR A 157 3.64 -9.10 -8.83
CA THR A 157 3.61 -9.54 -10.24
C THR A 157 3.41 -11.04 -10.37
N ASP A 158 3.69 -11.79 -9.30
CA ASP A 158 3.50 -13.24 -9.23
C ASP A 158 2.22 -13.52 -8.39
N PRO A 159 1.14 -14.02 -9.01
CA PRO A 159 -0.12 -14.27 -8.33
C PRO A 159 -0.01 -15.35 -7.24
N ASP A 160 0.90 -16.32 -7.40
CA ASP A 160 1.08 -17.41 -6.44
C ASP A 160 1.70 -16.90 -5.12
N LEU A 161 2.41 -15.77 -5.16
CA LEU A 161 3.01 -15.14 -3.98
C LEU A 161 2.09 -14.13 -3.30
N LEU A 162 1.06 -13.63 -3.98
CA LEU A 162 0.26 -12.49 -3.52
C LEU A 162 -0.41 -12.78 -2.16
N ALA A 163 -1.15 -13.88 -2.07
CA ALA A 163 -1.85 -14.26 -0.85
C ALA A 163 -0.88 -14.51 0.31
N PHE A 164 0.21 -15.24 0.05
CA PHE A 164 1.22 -15.54 1.07
C PHE A 164 1.88 -14.27 1.62
N LYS A 165 2.28 -13.34 0.76
CA LYS A 165 2.91 -12.08 1.19
C LYS A 165 1.93 -11.12 1.85
N ALA A 166 0.67 -11.14 1.45
CA ALA A 166 -0.38 -10.37 2.11
C ALA A 166 -0.65 -10.88 3.53
N VAL A 167 -0.83 -12.18 3.72
CA VAL A 167 -0.99 -12.81 5.06
C VAL A 167 0.24 -12.60 5.93
N SER A 168 1.44 -12.69 5.36
CA SER A 168 2.69 -12.39 6.07
C SER A 168 2.72 -10.95 6.55
N SER A 169 2.25 -10.00 5.74
CA SER A 169 2.17 -8.57 6.10
C SER A 169 1.12 -8.31 7.20
N LEU A 170 -0.05 -8.97 7.12
CA LEU A 170 -1.08 -8.94 8.18
C LEU A 170 -0.46 -9.33 9.52
N ARG A 171 0.22 -10.48 9.59
CA ARG A 171 0.79 -10.99 10.85
C ARG A 171 1.96 -10.14 11.34
N LYS A 172 2.90 -9.82 10.45
CA LYS A 172 4.14 -9.10 10.81
C LYS A 172 3.88 -7.69 11.33
N TYR A 173 3.01 -6.94 10.66
CA TYR A 173 2.70 -5.55 11.03
C TYR A 173 1.40 -5.42 11.82
N ARG A 174 0.76 -6.56 12.10
CA ARG A 174 -0.55 -6.63 12.74
C ARG A 174 -1.60 -5.85 11.94
N MET A 175 -1.58 -5.80 10.61
CA MET A 175 -2.63 -5.03 9.90
C MET A 175 -4.03 -5.66 10.15
N HIS A 176 -5.09 -4.84 10.12
CA HIS A 176 -6.46 -5.38 10.19
C HIS A 176 -6.87 -5.98 8.84
N VAL A 177 -6.54 -5.26 7.77
CA VAL A 177 -6.79 -5.66 6.39
C VAL A 177 -5.53 -5.39 5.57
N VAL A 178 -5.25 -6.27 4.60
CA VAL A 178 -4.32 -5.99 3.51
C VAL A 178 -5.12 -6.00 2.21
N VAL A 179 -5.07 -4.89 1.48
CA VAL A 179 -5.53 -4.80 0.09
C VAL A 179 -4.42 -5.39 -0.77
N ALA A 180 -4.70 -6.50 -1.42
CA ALA A 180 -3.78 -7.26 -2.24
C ALA A 180 -4.17 -7.11 -3.70
N ASN A 181 -3.18 -6.88 -4.57
CA ASN A 181 -3.44 -6.65 -5.98
C ASN A 181 -2.34 -7.25 -6.87
N GLU A 182 -2.74 -7.73 -8.03
CA GLU A 182 -1.84 -8.16 -9.10
C GLU A 182 -1.50 -6.95 -9.97
N MET A 183 -0.22 -6.78 -10.33
CA MET A 183 0.24 -5.60 -11.07
C MET A 183 -0.57 -5.34 -12.34
N ASP A 184 -0.86 -6.37 -13.13
CA ASP A 184 -1.50 -6.24 -14.43
C ASP A 184 -2.99 -5.91 -14.35
N LYS A 185 -3.66 -6.32 -13.27
CA LYS A 185 -5.10 -6.10 -13.05
C LYS A 185 -5.40 -4.98 -12.08
N ARG A 186 -4.39 -4.19 -11.73
CA ARG A 186 -4.47 -3.30 -10.57
C ARG A 186 -5.54 -2.20 -10.63
N LYS A 187 -6.04 -1.92 -11.83
CA LYS A 187 -7.09 -0.94 -12.10
C LYS A 187 -8.50 -1.55 -12.12
N ASP A 188 -8.58 -2.88 -12.19
CA ASP A 188 -9.81 -3.61 -12.47
C ASP A 188 -10.31 -4.37 -11.24
N GLU A 189 -9.41 -4.98 -10.47
CA GLU A 189 -9.76 -5.74 -9.27
C GLU A 189 -8.77 -5.56 -8.11
N VAL A 190 -9.23 -5.85 -6.89
CA VAL A 190 -8.43 -5.95 -5.66
C VAL A 190 -8.99 -7.05 -4.78
N VAL A 191 -8.12 -7.72 -4.01
CA VAL A 191 -8.50 -8.72 -3.01
C VAL A 191 -8.30 -8.16 -1.62
N LEU A 192 -9.33 -8.20 -0.78
CA LEU A 192 -9.23 -7.81 0.63
C LEU A 192 -8.95 -9.04 1.48
N ILE A 193 -7.85 -9.02 2.23
CA ILE A 193 -7.45 -10.14 3.10
C ILE A 193 -7.43 -9.64 4.54
N SER A 194 -8.13 -10.34 5.44
CA SER A 194 -8.10 -10.13 6.89
C SER A 194 -7.81 -11.46 7.61
N LEU A 195 -7.33 -11.38 8.85
CA LEU A 195 -7.31 -12.55 9.72
C LEU A 195 -8.73 -12.69 10.28
N GLY A 196 -9.46 -13.74 9.87
CA GLY A 196 -10.78 -14.02 10.43
C GLY A 196 -10.68 -14.17 11.95
N GLU A 197 -11.70 -13.70 12.68
CA GLU A 197 -11.81 -14.04 14.10
C GLU A 197 -11.97 -15.55 14.22
N ALA A 198 -11.18 -16.18 15.10
CA ALA A 198 -11.50 -17.52 15.56
C ALA A 198 -12.83 -17.42 16.32
N GLY A 199 -13.93 -17.60 15.61
CA GLY A 199 -15.27 -17.46 16.16
C GLY A 199 -15.41 -18.34 17.39
N HIS A 200 -15.79 -17.72 18.51
CA HIS A 200 -16.51 -18.42 19.56
C HIS A 200 -17.76 -19.02 18.90
N GLY A 201 -17.74 -20.33 18.67
CA GLY A 201 -18.84 -21.06 18.06
C GLY A 201 -20.10 -20.93 18.91
N GLY A 202 -20.96 -19.99 18.57
CA GLY A 202 -22.35 -19.95 19.01
C GLY A 202 -23.07 -21.14 18.40
N SER A 203 -23.22 -22.20 19.20
CA SER A 203 -24.05 -23.35 18.89
C SER A 203 -25.51 -22.91 18.74
N ASN A 204 -26.10 -23.15 17.57
CA ASN A 204 -27.55 -23.30 17.44
C ASN A 204 -27.88 -24.10 16.18
N SER A 205 -27.89 -25.43 16.31
CA SER A 205 -28.94 -26.28 15.74
C SER A 205 -28.85 -27.69 16.32
N SER A 206 -30.03 -28.24 16.56
CA SER A 206 -30.35 -29.40 17.38
C SER A 206 -30.00 -30.74 16.72
N ALA A 207 -29.30 -31.60 17.44
CA ALA A 207 -29.47 -33.05 17.38
C ALA A 207 -29.01 -33.68 18.71
N ALA A 208 -29.90 -34.45 19.33
CA ALA A 208 -29.70 -35.19 20.57
C ALA A 208 -28.80 -36.44 20.37
N PRO A 209 -28.32 -37.08 21.46
CA PRO A 209 -27.00 -37.67 21.54
C PRO A 209 -26.97 -39.19 21.27
N THR A 210 -25.82 -39.70 20.84
CA THR A 210 -25.48 -41.13 20.99
C THR A 210 -23.99 -41.31 21.34
N GLY A 211 -23.75 -41.82 22.55
CA GLY A 211 -22.75 -42.85 22.84
C GLY A 211 -21.25 -42.51 22.81
N GLY A 212 -20.69 -42.17 23.98
CA GLY A 212 -19.75 -43.07 24.69
C GLY A 212 -18.29 -43.21 24.25
N LEU A 213 -17.43 -43.04 25.26
CA LEU A 213 -16.15 -43.72 25.56
C LEU A 213 -14.82 -43.06 25.11
N ASP A 214 -14.22 -42.39 26.10
CA ASP A 214 -12.89 -42.62 26.71
C ASP A 214 -11.64 -42.91 25.84
N GLY A 215 -10.51 -42.31 26.24
CA GLY A 215 -9.17 -42.70 25.78
C GLY A 215 -8.23 -41.54 25.50
N GLY A 216 -7.39 -41.20 26.47
CA GLY A 216 -6.32 -40.22 26.32
C GLY A 216 -5.06 -40.73 25.61
N LEU A 217 -4.02 -39.88 25.72
CA LEU A 217 -2.57 -40.09 25.46
C LEU A 217 -2.01 -39.65 24.10
N ASN A 218 -1.18 -38.60 24.19
CA ASN A 218 0.18 -38.46 23.64
C ASN A 218 0.51 -39.06 22.26
N GLY A 219 0.98 -38.22 21.34
CA GLY A 219 1.69 -38.69 20.15
C GLY A 219 2.23 -37.56 19.26
N LEU A 220 3.52 -37.29 19.40
CA LEU A 220 4.33 -36.43 18.53
C LEU A 220 4.35 -36.93 17.06
N GLY A 221 4.46 -35.99 16.11
CA GLY A 221 4.86 -36.29 14.73
C GLY A 221 5.02 -35.02 13.88
N PRO A 222 6.23 -34.72 13.34
CA PRO A 222 6.47 -33.57 12.50
C PRO A 222 6.29 -33.96 11.03
N ASN A 223 5.12 -33.69 10.46
CA ASN A 223 4.91 -33.42 9.02
C ASN A 223 3.40 -33.37 8.75
N GLY A 224 2.90 -32.16 8.50
CA GLY A 224 1.52 -31.95 8.09
C GLY A 224 1.41 -30.57 7.48
N GLY A 225 1.55 -30.50 6.15
CA GLY A 225 1.28 -29.28 5.40
C GLY A 225 -0.16 -28.82 5.67
N PRO A 226 -0.44 -27.51 5.73
CA PRO A 226 -1.79 -27.03 5.95
C PRO A 226 -2.64 -27.36 4.71
N LYS A 227 -3.66 -28.21 4.92
CA LYS A 227 -4.79 -28.35 4.00
C LYS A 227 -5.58 -27.05 4.03
N GLY A 228 -5.35 -26.17 3.05
CA GLY A 228 -6.18 -25.00 2.79
C GLY A 228 -7.43 -25.41 2.03
N GLY A 229 -8.59 -25.35 2.68
CA GLY A 229 -9.89 -25.40 1.99
C GLY A 229 -10.14 -24.08 1.28
N ALA A 230 -10.09 -24.08 -0.04
CA ALA A 230 -10.61 -23.00 -0.87
C ALA A 230 -12.13 -23.16 -0.95
N LEU A 231 -12.88 -22.16 -0.46
CA LEU A 231 -14.30 -22.03 -0.76
C LEU A 231 -14.43 -21.15 -2.01
N ALA A 232 -14.69 -21.81 -3.13
CA ALA A 232 -15.13 -21.15 -4.36
C ALA A 232 -16.61 -20.79 -4.22
N PHE A 233 -16.96 -19.53 -4.43
CA PHE A 233 -18.33 -19.13 -4.71
C PHE A 233 -18.46 -19.02 -6.23
N GLY A 234 -19.21 -19.95 -6.82
CA GLY A 234 -19.74 -19.85 -8.18
C GLY A 234 -20.99 -18.98 -8.21
N GLU A 235 -21.26 -18.49 -9.41
CA GLU A 235 -22.28 -17.54 -9.89
C GLU A 235 -23.57 -17.37 -9.07
#